data_AF-A0AB72UK07-F1
#
_entry.id   AF-A0AB72UK07-F1
#
_cell.length_a   1.000
_cell.length_b   1.000
_cell.length_c   1.000
_cell.angle_alpha   90.00
_cell.angle_beta   90.00
_cell.angle_gamma   90.00
#
_symmetry.space_group_name_H-M   'P 1'
#
loop_
_entity.id
_entity.type
_entity.pdbx_description
1 polymer ?
#
loop_
_entity_poly.entity_id
_entity_poly.type
_entity_poly.pdbx_seq_one_letter_code
_entity_poly.pdbx_strand_id
1 'polypeptide(L)'
;MSNTDYPIVDDMIPFVSRMRCKFQNLMSDIGRRFEDHEARSFTDLDVNQACIQFIRFKDTLDVTLMGKGHRSLGDCTSPSDYLHLMLPGIVFQYGDSTASEAVDPEYVMGSPWRGHQFPKDPDEVIRKLNSAKKGDKDRAKYLRIGMLPLYVAQEGKNRVSLFRICKRDIEAEVCQANIESLPSICLDMSGTQHLITWKNEHGVTMFASIPYPTIALPIYRLLGAQIHSKRLPVPAKMVTDSRGASIYALTNAVGMP
;
A
#
# COMPACT_ATOMS: atom_id res chain seq x y z
N MET A 1 -16.93 -51.54 -5.33
CA MET A 1 -15.82 -50.59 -5.60
C MET A 1 -16.29 -49.61 -6.65
N SER A 2 -16.83 -48.47 -6.23
CA SER A 2 -17.25 -47.38 -7.11
C SER A 2 -16.32 -46.20 -6.87
N ASN A 3 -15.45 -45.92 -7.83
CA ASN A 3 -14.68 -44.68 -7.87
C ASN A 3 -15.64 -43.52 -8.12
N THR A 4 -15.88 -42.72 -7.08
CA THR A 4 -16.43 -41.38 -7.23
C THR A 4 -15.26 -40.43 -7.50
N ASP A 5 -15.09 -40.08 -8.77
CA ASP A 5 -14.30 -38.92 -9.18
C ASP A 5 -14.98 -37.66 -8.64
N TYR A 6 -14.39 -37.05 -7.62
CA TYR A 6 -14.76 -35.69 -7.22
C TYR A 6 -14.13 -34.74 -8.24
N PRO A 7 -14.90 -33.90 -8.94
CA PRO A 7 -14.32 -32.84 -9.75
C PRO A 7 -13.51 -31.94 -8.82
N ILE A 8 -12.23 -31.76 -9.14
CA ILE A 8 -11.37 -30.76 -8.50
C ILE A 8 -12.00 -29.41 -8.83
N VAL A 9 -12.66 -28.83 -7.83
CA VAL A 9 -13.27 -27.50 -7.92
C VAL A 9 -12.14 -26.48 -7.97
N ASP A 10 -11.72 -26.13 -9.18
CA ASP A 10 -10.73 -25.07 -9.47
C ASP A 10 -11.28 -23.65 -9.19
N ASP A 11 -12.46 -23.56 -8.58
CA ASP A 11 -13.20 -22.31 -8.36
C ASP A 11 -13.01 -21.67 -6.97
N MET A 12 -12.22 -22.29 -6.09
CA MET A 12 -11.99 -21.77 -4.73
C MET A 12 -10.65 -21.05 -4.53
N ILE A 13 -10.06 -20.45 -5.56
CA ILE A 13 -9.10 -19.37 -5.30
C ILE A 13 -9.94 -18.11 -4.99
N PRO A 14 -9.93 -17.59 -3.74
CA PRO A 14 -10.71 -16.41 -3.40
C PRO A 14 -10.42 -15.30 -4.39
N PHE A 15 -11.44 -14.53 -4.79
CA PHE A 15 -11.28 -13.38 -5.69
C PHE A 15 -10.11 -12.49 -5.27
N VAL A 16 -9.90 -12.33 -3.95
CA VAL A 16 -8.77 -11.63 -3.34
C VAL A 16 -7.42 -12.23 -3.73
N SER A 17 -7.27 -13.56 -3.79
CA SER A 17 -6.03 -14.24 -4.18
C SER A 17 -5.76 -14.17 -5.68
N ARG A 18 -6.81 -14.25 -6.52
CA ARG A 18 -6.68 -14.01 -7.98
C ARG A 18 -6.35 -12.56 -8.31
N MET A 19 -6.97 -11.62 -7.59
CA MET A 19 -6.62 -10.20 -7.62
C MET A 19 -5.19 -10.02 -7.16
N ARG A 20 -4.80 -10.56 -6.00
CA ARG A 20 -3.43 -10.46 -5.46
C ARG A 20 -2.38 -10.92 -6.47
N CYS A 21 -2.60 -12.01 -7.19
CA CYS A 21 -1.65 -12.52 -8.20
C CYS A 21 -1.59 -11.65 -9.48
N LYS A 22 -2.74 -11.31 -10.08
CA LYS A 22 -2.78 -10.40 -11.26
C LYS A 22 -2.25 -9.01 -10.94
N PHE A 23 -2.55 -8.56 -9.73
CA PHE A 23 -2.10 -7.30 -9.19
C PHE A 23 -0.60 -7.37 -8.91
N GLN A 24 -0.06 -8.38 -8.22
CA GLN A 24 1.39 -8.56 -8.04
C GLN A 24 2.18 -8.49 -9.36
N ASN A 25 1.67 -9.09 -10.44
CA ASN A 25 2.33 -9.01 -11.76
C ASN A 25 2.28 -7.59 -12.35
N LEU A 26 1.09 -6.97 -12.36
CA LEU A 26 0.91 -5.58 -12.81
C LEU A 26 1.74 -4.59 -12.00
N MET A 27 1.83 -4.84 -10.70
CA MET A 27 2.52 -4.02 -9.72
C MET A 27 4.04 -4.16 -9.83
N SER A 28 4.54 -5.35 -10.16
CA SER A 28 5.96 -5.59 -10.47
C SER A 28 6.40 -4.80 -11.70
N ASP A 29 5.56 -4.73 -12.74
CA ASP A 29 5.84 -3.95 -13.95
C ASP A 29 5.82 -2.44 -13.70
N ILE A 30 4.89 -1.95 -12.86
CA ILE A 30 4.85 -0.53 -12.45
C ILE A 30 6.06 -0.20 -11.58
N GLY A 31 6.43 -1.08 -10.64
CA GLY A 31 7.56 -0.88 -9.74
C GLY A 31 8.88 -0.71 -10.49
N ARG A 32 9.12 -1.57 -11.49
CA ARG A 32 10.30 -1.47 -12.37
C ARG A 32 10.38 -0.12 -13.10
N ARG A 33 9.25 0.41 -13.59
CA ARG A 33 9.21 1.74 -14.27
C ARG A 33 9.52 2.92 -13.34
N PHE A 34 9.18 2.81 -12.04
CA PHE A 34 9.51 3.83 -11.04
C PHE A 34 10.98 3.72 -10.60
N GLU A 35 11.50 2.50 -10.43
CA GLU A 35 12.91 2.24 -10.09
C GLU A 35 13.87 2.74 -11.19
N ASP A 36 13.50 2.59 -12.46
CA ASP A 36 14.29 3.09 -13.59
C ASP A 36 14.36 4.64 -13.65
N HIS A 37 13.40 5.34 -13.03
CA HIS A 37 13.36 6.80 -12.99
C HIS A 37 14.07 7.41 -11.77
N GLU A 38 14.27 6.66 -10.68
CA GLU A 38 14.77 7.16 -9.39
C GLU A 38 16.06 6.47 -8.91
N ALA A 39 16.95 6.06 -9.82
CA ALA A 39 18.30 5.57 -9.49
C ALA A 39 19.26 6.69 -8.98
N ARG A 40 18.78 7.56 -8.09
CA ARG A 40 19.58 8.50 -7.31
C ARG A 40 19.91 7.85 -5.98
N SER A 41 21.18 7.94 -5.59
CA SER A 41 21.71 7.62 -4.25
C SER A 41 20.64 7.71 -3.16
N PHE A 42 20.30 6.58 -2.54
CA PHE A 42 19.41 6.50 -1.38
C PHE A 42 20.02 7.25 -0.19
N THR A 43 19.90 8.57 -0.18
CA THR A 43 19.98 9.34 1.06
C THR A 43 18.81 8.92 1.94
N ASP A 44 19.05 8.70 3.22
CA ASP A 44 17.98 8.42 4.18
C ASP A 44 16.93 9.52 4.07
N LEU A 45 15.76 9.17 3.54
CA LEU A 45 14.62 10.07 3.47
C LEU A 45 14.26 10.44 4.91
N ASP A 46 14.02 11.73 5.16
CA ASP A 46 13.44 12.12 6.43
C ASP A 46 12.03 11.51 6.58
N VAL A 47 11.55 11.42 7.82
CA VAL A 47 10.27 10.79 8.17
C VAL A 47 9.12 11.36 7.33
N ASN A 48 9.11 12.67 7.10
CA ASN A 48 8.04 13.36 6.38
C ASN A 48 8.08 13.02 4.90
N GLN A 49 9.26 13.07 4.29
CA GLN A 49 9.46 12.72 2.88
C GLN A 49 9.02 11.29 2.59
N ALA A 50 9.41 10.33 3.43
CA ALA A 50 9.00 8.94 3.27
C ALA A 50 7.48 8.78 3.33
N CYS A 51 6.81 9.40 4.32
CA CYS A 51 5.35 9.33 4.45
C CYS A 51 4.61 9.99 3.27
N ILE A 52 5.07 11.17 2.83
CA ILE A 52 4.48 11.88 1.68
C ILE A 52 4.68 11.08 0.38
N GLN A 53 5.88 10.54 0.14
CA GLN A 53 6.14 9.70 -1.02
C GLN A 53 5.25 8.44 -1.03
N PHE A 54 5.08 7.80 0.13
CA PHE A 54 4.20 6.64 0.28
C PHE A 54 2.74 6.96 -0.11
N ILE A 55 2.22 8.11 0.32
CA ILE A 55 0.86 8.55 0.00
C ILE A 55 0.73 8.90 -1.49
N ARG A 56 1.69 9.66 -2.04
CA ARG A 56 1.67 10.04 -3.46
C ARG A 56 1.80 8.84 -4.40
N PHE A 57 2.54 7.83 -3.98
CA PHE A 57 2.63 6.57 -4.70
C PHE A 57 1.27 5.89 -4.78
N LYS A 58 0.52 5.83 -3.67
CA LYS A 58 -0.86 5.33 -3.68
C LYS A 58 -1.75 6.12 -4.65
N ASP A 59 -1.65 7.45 -4.68
CA ASP A 59 -2.45 8.29 -5.60
C ASP A 59 -2.10 8.00 -7.07
N THR A 60 -0.83 7.71 -7.35
CA THR A 60 -0.34 7.33 -8.68
C THR A 60 -0.82 5.94 -9.11
N LEU A 61 -0.84 4.98 -8.17
CA LEU A 61 -1.41 3.65 -8.39
C LEU A 61 -2.89 3.75 -8.74
N ASP A 62 -3.65 4.55 -7.99
CA ASP A 62 -5.06 4.81 -8.23
C ASP A 62 -5.33 5.27 -9.68
N VAL A 63 -4.57 6.25 -10.17
CA VAL A 63 -4.68 6.75 -11.54
C VAL A 63 -4.33 5.68 -12.58
N THR A 64 -3.24 4.95 -12.34
CA THR A 64 -2.75 3.91 -13.26
C THR A 64 -3.74 2.76 -13.40
N LEU A 65 -4.36 2.35 -12.30
CA LEU A 65 -5.33 1.25 -12.28
C LEU A 65 -6.64 1.63 -12.98
N MET A 66 -7.11 2.87 -12.81
CA MET A 66 -8.28 3.37 -13.52
C MET A 66 -8.10 3.49 -15.03
N GLY A 67 -6.94 4.00 -15.48
CA GLY A 67 -6.68 4.22 -16.90
C GLY A 67 -6.74 2.94 -17.75
N LYS A 68 -6.64 1.76 -17.13
CA LYS A 68 -6.69 0.46 -17.80
C LYS A 68 -8.09 -0.14 -17.92
N GLY A 69 -9.16 0.61 -17.63
CA GLY A 69 -10.54 0.13 -17.73
C GLY A 69 -10.90 -0.92 -16.67
N HIS A 70 -10.04 -1.16 -15.70
CA HIS A 70 -10.45 -1.82 -14.47
C HIS A 70 -11.43 -0.89 -13.77
N ARG A 71 -12.72 -1.27 -13.70
CA ARG A 71 -13.66 -0.65 -12.77
C ARG A 71 -12.91 -0.54 -11.46
N SER A 72 -12.74 0.70 -11.02
CA SER A 72 -11.74 1.02 -10.04
C SER A 72 -11.80 0.03 -8.88
N LEU A 73 -10.65 -0.42 -8.39
CA LEU A 73 -10.60 -0.76 -6.96
C LEU A 73 -11.24 0.40 -6.15
N GLY A 74 -11.18 1.63 -6.64
CA GLY A 74 -11.68 2.89 -6.08
C GLY A 74 -13.16 3.10 -5.77
N ASP A 75 -14.09 2.14 -5.98
CA ASP A 75 -15.41 2.21 -5.31
C ASP A 75 -15.45 1.33 -4.05
N CYS A 76 -14.65 0.25 -4.01
CA CYS A 76 -14.71 -0.77 -2.95
C CYS A 76 -13.45 -0.92 -2.11
N THR A 77 -12.30 -0.38 -2.51
CA THR A 77 -11.07 -0.49 -1.73
C THR A 77 -11.01 0.59 -0.68
N SER A 78 -10.86 0.12 0.55
CA SER A 78 -10.53 0.97 1.68
C SER A 78 -9.08 1.44 1.51
N PRO A 79 -8.73 2.68 1.90
CA PRO A 79 -7.33 3.07 2.06
C PRO A 79 -6.50 2.05 2.90
N SER A 80 -7.14 1.31 3.82
CA SER A 80 -6.51 0.20 4.53
C SER A 80 -6.01 -0.93 3.61
N ASP A 81 -6.70 -1.21 2.51
CA ASP A 81 -6.30 -2.26 1.56
C ASP A 81 -4.97 -1.89 0.88
N TYR A 82 -4.78 -0.61 0.57
CA TYR A 82 -3.50 -0.10 0.05
C TYR A 82 -2.39 -0.24 1.08
N LEU A 83 -2.68 0.02 2.35
CA LEU A 83 -1.70 -0.17 3.42
C LEU A 83 -1.24 -1.64 3.50
N HIS A 84 -2.17 -2.60 3.52
CA HIS A 84 -1.84 -4.04 3.58
C HIS A 84 -1.13 -4.54 2.31
N LEU A 85 -1.47 -3.96 1.17
CA LEU A 85 -0.84 -4.25 -0.10
C LEU A 85 0.60 -3.72 -0.14
N MET A 86 0.84 -2.50 0.32
CA MET A 86 2.15 -1.82 0.24
C MET A 86 3.07 -2.20 1.41
N LEU A 87 2.50 -2.59 2.55
CA LEU A 87 3.21 -3.03 3.75
C LEU A 87 2.70 -4.38 4.25
N PRO A 88 2.88 -5.48 3.50
CA PRO A 88 2.41 -6.79 3.94
C PRO A 88 3.12 -7.26 5.22
N GLY A 89 2.40 -8.02 6.04
CA GLY A 89 2.95 -8.65 7.23
C GLY A 89 3.11 -7.74 8.45
N ILE A 90 2.67 -6.48 8.38
CA ILE A 90 2.45 -5.66 9.57
C ILE A 90 1.09 -6.03 10.17
N VAL A 91 1.09 -6.36 11.46
CA VAL A 91 -0.14 -6.59 12.23
C VAL A 91 -0.39 -5.38 13.12
N PHE A 92 -1.59 -4.82 12.99
CA PHE A 92 -2.02 -3.66 13.74
C PHE A 92 -3.02 -4.06 14.82
N GLN A 93 -2.82 -3.52 16.02
CA GLN A 93 -3.80 -3.50 17.09
C GLN A 93 -4.41 -2.09 17.14
N TYR A 94 -5.71 -2.00 16.93
CA TYR A 94 -6.44 -0.74 16.98
C TYR A 94 -6.77 -0.39 18.43
N GLY A 95 -6.50 0.86 18.82
CA GLY A 95 -6.87 1.36 20.14
C GLY A 95 -8.37 1.59 20.28
N ASP A 96 -8.91 1.34 21.47
CA ASP A 96 -10.34 1.55 21.77
C ASP A 96 -10.74 3.03 21.87
N SER A 97 -9.77 3.93 22.04
CA SER A 97 -10.00 5.36 22.22
C SER A 97 -9.64 6.16 20.97
N THR A 98 -10.48 7.17 20.66
CA THR A 98 -10.17 8.20 19.67
C THR A 98 -9.84 9.54 20.32
N ALA A 99 -8.85 10.25 19.76
CA ALA A 99 -8.50 11.62 20.11
C ALA A 99 -8.94 12.58 19.01
N SER A 100 -9.31 13.81 19.37
CA SER A 100 -9.53 14.87 18.38
C SER A 100 -8.20 15.52 18.04
N GLU A 101 -7.87 15.59 16.75
CA GLU A 101 -6.60 16.11 16.24
C GLU A 101 -6.82 16.88 14.94
N ALA A 102 -6.06 17.97 14.76
CA ALA A 102 -5.93 18.67 13.49
C ALA A 102 -4.85 17.95 12.66
N VAL A 103 -5.25 17.39 11.51
CA VAL A 103 -4.40 16.53 10.69
C VAL A 103 -4.13 17.20 9.35
N ASP A 104 -2.86 17.32 8.99
CA ASP A 104 -2.44 17.82 7.68
C ASP A 104 -2.81 16.80 6.57
N PRO A 105 -3.61 17.20 5.56
CA PRO A 105 -4.08 16.31 4.50
C PRO A 105 -2.98 15.73 3.59
N GLU A 106 -1.74 16.27 3.60
CA GLU A 106 -0.60 15.67 2.89
C GLU A 106 -0.18 14.33 3.51
N TYR A 107 -0.48 14.11 4.79
CA TYR A 107 -0.15 12.90 5.54
C TYR A 107 -1.29 11.89 5.64
N VAL A 108 -2.41 12.15 4.96
CA VAL A 108 -3.58 11.27 4.96
C VAL A 108 -3.67 10.49 3.64
N MET A 109 -3.63 9.17 3.74
CA MET A 109 -4.03 8.27 2.68
C MET A 109 -5.57 8.26 2.57
N GLY A 110 -6.07 9.04 1.62
CA GLY A 110 -7.49 9.19 1.34
C GLY A 110 -7.91 8.65 -0.02
N SER A 111 -9.08 9.10 -0.47
CA SER A 111 -9.56 8.90 -1.84
C SER A 111 -9.65 10.24 -2.55
N PRO A 112 -9.42 10.28 -3.87
CA PRO A 112 -9.65 11.49 -4.63
C PRO A 112 -11.13 11.90 -4.62
N TRP A 113 -11.41 13.20 -4.65
CA TRP A 113 -12.74 13.79 -4.78
C TRP A 113 -13.29 13.56 -6.18
N ARG A 114 -13.71 12.31 -6.46
CA ARG A 114 -14.25 11.90 -7.75
C ARG A 114 -15.77 12.05 -7.78
N GLY A 115 -16.30 12.36 -8.96
CA GLY A 115 -17.75 12.38 -9.22
C GLY A 115 -18.51 13.55 -8.59
N HIS A 116 -17.87 14.35 -7.75
CA HIS A 116 -18.45 15.55 -7.16
C HIS A 116 -17.87 16.78 -7.84
N GLN A 117 -18.73 17.73 -8.22
CA GLN A 117 -18.26 19.04 -8.65
C GLN A 117 -17.47 19.67 -7.49
N PHE A 118 -16.37 20.34 -7.83
CA PHE A 118 -15.64 21.13 -6.84
C PHE A 118 -16.62 22.15 -6.25
N PRO A 119 -16.71 22.29 -4.91
CA PRO A 119 -17.65 23.21 -4.30
C PRO A 119 -17.46 24.65 -4.81
N LYS A 120 -18.55 25.37 -5.04
CA LYS A 120 -18.49 26.79 -5.42
C LYS A 120 -17.88 27.65 -4.30
N ASP A 121 -18.18 27.30 -3.05
CA ASP A 121 -17.58 27.87 -1.85
C ASP A 121 -16.88 26.77 -1.04
N PRO A 122 -15.60 26.48 -1.32
CA PRO A 122 -14.86 25.44 -0.61
C PRO A 122 -14.59 25.80 0.86
N ASP A 123 -14.47 27.09 1.19
CA ASP A 123 -14.18 27.53 2.56
C ASP A 123 -15.39 27.32 3.48
N GLU A 124 -16.61 27.57 3.00
CA GLU A 124 -17.84 27.26 3.74
C GLU A 124 -17.95 25.75 4.01
N VAL A 125 -17.72 24.93 2.98
CA VAL A 125 -17.77 23.46 3.11
C VAL A 125 -16.72 22.96 4.11
N ILE A 126 -15.48 23.42 4.02
CA ILE A 126 -14.40 23.05 4.95
C ILE A 126 -14.75 23.47 6.37
N ARG A 127 -15.25 24.70 6.58
CA ARG A 127 -15.65 25.17 7.91
C ARG A 127 -16.76 24.31 8.50
N LYS A 128 -17.76 23.95 7.69
CA LYS A 128 -18.84 23.05 8.10
C LYS A 128 -18.30 21.68 8.51
N LEU A 129 -17.44 21.08 7.68
CA LEU A 129 -16.86 19.76 7.94
C LEU A 129 -15.97 19.74 9.19
N ASN A 130 -15.15 20.78 9.40
CA ASN A 130 -14.32 20.89 10.61
C ASN A 130 -15.11 21.24 11.87
N SER A 131 -16.28 21.86 11.74
CA SER A 131 -17.19 22.13 12.88
C SER A 131 -17.98 20.92 13.36
N ALA A 132 -17.89 19.77 12.65
CA ALA A 132 -18.56 18.54 13.04
C ALA A 132 -18.09 18.09 14.44
N LYS A 133 -19.06 17.75 15.30
CA LYS A 133 -18.81 17.33 16.68
C LYS A 133 -18.25 15.91 16.73
N LYS A 134 -17.62 15.53 17.84
CA LYS A 134 -17.21 14.14 18.10
C LYS A 134 -18.43 13.21 17.99
N GLY A 135 -18.29 12.09 17.27
CA GLY A 135 -19.33 11.11 17.00
C GLY A 135 -20.29 11.47 15.85
N ASP A 136 -20.16 12.65 15.25
CA ASP A 136 -20.99 13.05 14.11
C ASP A 136 -20.61 12.24 12.85
N LYS A 137 -21.58 11.92 12.01
CA LYS A 137 -21.38 11.23 10.72
C LYS A 137 -20.48 12.03 9.79
N ASP A 138 -20.47 13.35 9.95
CA ASP A 138 -19.68 14.26 9.15
C ASP A 138 -18.27 14.46 9.73
N ARG A 139 -17.95 13.92 10.92
CA ARG A 139 -16.59 13.97 11.49
C ARG A 139 -15.67 13.00 10.74
N ALA A 140 -14.47 13.45 10.37
CA ALA A 140 -13.49 12.57 9.76
C ALA A 140 -12.95 11.57 10.80
N LYS A 141 -12.74 10.30 10.41
CA LYS A 141 -12.18 9.27 11.30
C LYS A 141 -10.99 8.61 10.65
N TYR A 142 -9.81 8.75 11.26
CA TYR A 142 -8.53 8.33 10.71
C TYR A 142 -7.82 7.34 11.64
N LEU A 143 -7.06 6.43 11.03
CA LEU A 143 -6.12 5.56 11.74
C LEU A 143 -4.71 6.13 11.61
N ARG A 144 -4.02 6.41 12.72
CA ARG A 144 -2.62 6.80 12.71
C ARG A 144 -1.72 5.57 12.82
N ILE A 145 -0.78 5.42 11.90
CA ILE A 145 0.10 4.23 11.80
C ILE A 145 1.33 4.39 12.70
N GLY A 146 1.36 3.65 13.81
CA GLY A 146 2.46 3.74 14.78
C GLY A 146 2.73 5.19 15.19
N MET A 147 3.98 5.57 15.38
CA MET A 147 4.32 6.95 15.71
C MET A 147 4.42 7.88 14.49
N LEU A 148 4.26 7.36 13.28
CA LEU A 148 4.47 8.13 12.06
C LEU A 148 3.36 9.18 11.87
N PRO A 149 3.67 10.30 11.20
CA PRO A 149 2.64 11.18 10.66
C PRO A 149 2.08 10.53 9.39
N LEU A 150 1.48 9.35 9.51
CA LEU A 150 0.87 8.63 8.40
C LEU A 150 -0.51 8.18 8.84
N TYR A 151 -1.53 8.71 8.18
CA TYR A 151 -2.93 8.50 8.53
C TYR A 151 -3.65 7.76 7.41
N VAL A 152 -4.56 6.87 7.76
CA VAL A 152 -5.39 6.11 6.81
C VAL A 152 -6.85 6.48 7.04
N ALA A 153 -7.51 7.02 6.02
CA ALA A 153 -8.88 7.48 6.15
C ALA A 153 -9.88 6.32 6.24
N GLN A 154 -10.58 6.18 7.37
CA GLN A 154 -11.70 5.23 7.53
C GLN A 154 -13.02 5.89 7.10
N GLU A 155 -13.28 7.10 7.59
CA GLU A 155 -14.41 7.93 7.18
C GLU A 155 -13.92 9.28 6.64
N GLY A 156 -14.67 9.86 5.70
CA GLY A 156 -14.30 11.12 5.06
C GLY A 156 -13.19 11.02 4.01
N LYS A 157 -12.86 9.82 3.51
CA LYS A 157 -11.79 9.58 2.52
C LYS A 157 -11.79 10.55 1.33
N ASN A 158 -12.96 10.91 0.80
CA ASN A 158 -13.08 11.80 -0.36
C ASN A 158 -12.61 13.24 -0.04
N ARG A 159 -12.89 13.73 1.18
CA ARG A 159 -12.60 15.13 1.56
C ARG A 159 -11.11 15.44 1.65
N VAL A 160 -10.26 14.43 1.83
CA VAL A 160 -8.81 14.62 1.96
C VAL A 160 -8.25 15.45 0.81
N SER A 161 -8.64 15.13 -0.43
CA SER A 161 -8.18 15.88 -1.60
C SER A 161 -8.71 17.33 -1.66
N LEU A 162 -9.94 17.59 -1.20
CA LEU A 162 -10.47 18.96 -1.07
C LEU A 162 -9.60 19.78 -0.10
N PHE A 163 -9.33 19.24 1.08
CA PHE A 163 -8.51 19.89 2.10
C PHE A 163 -7.06 20.09 1.63
N ARG A 164 -6.51 19.11 0.89
CA ARG A 164 -5.18 19.21 0.28
C ARG A 164 -5.09 20.35 -0.74
N ILE A 165 -6.07 20.45 -1.64
CA ILE A 165 -6.17 21.54 -2.64
C ILE A 165 -6.26 22.90 -1.95
N CYS A 166 -7.08 23.00 -0.90
CA CYS A 166 -7.30 24.23 -0.16
C CYS A 166 -6.22 24.53 0.89
N LYS A 167 -5.25 23.62 1.11
CA LYS A 167 -4.19 23.72 2.12
C LYS A 167 -4.73 24.04 3.52
N ARG A 168 -5.69 23.24 3.96
CA ARG A 168 -6.31 23.34 5.29
C ARG A 168 -6.15 22.02 6.04
N ASP A 169 -5.95 22.12 7.35
CA ASP A 169 -5.95 20.95 8.23
C ASP A 169 -7.35 20.39 8.39
N ILE A 170 -7.43 19.08 8.63
CA ILE A 170 -8.65 18.34 8.84
C ILE A 170 -8.84 18.11 10.33
N GLU A 171 -9.97 18.54 10.87
CA GLU A 171 -10.38 18.17 12.21
C GLU A 171 -10.93 16.73 12.21
N ALA A 172 -10.13 15.80 12.74
CA ALA A 172 -10.43 14.37 12.71
C ALA A 172 -10.58 13.78 14.12
N GLU A 173 -11.23 12.63 14.19
CA GLU A 173 -11.07 11.66 15.27
C GLU A 173 -10.02 10.64 14.84
N VAL A 174 -8.93 10.58 15.59
CA VAL A 174 -7.78 9.72 15.31
C VAL A 174 -7.78 8.56 16.27
N CYS A 175 -7.86 7.34 15.74
CA CYS A 175 -7.59 6.11 16.45
C CYS A 175 -6.12 5.70 16.17
N GLN A 176 -5.42 5.31 17.23
CA GLN A 176 -4.04 4.86 17.13
C GLN A 176 -4.01 3.39 16.66
N ALA A 177 -3.31 3.11 15.55
CA ALA A 177 -2.99 1.76 15.12
C ALA A 177 -1.60 1.39 15.65
N ASN A 178 -1.57 0.67 16.76
CA ASN A 178 -0.33 0.18 17.37
C ASN A 178 0.19 -1.01 16.59
N ILE A 179 1.51 -1.14 16.51
CA ILE A 179 2.15 -2.24 15.80
C ILE A 179 2.31 -3.40 16.77
N GLU A 180 1.60 -4.48 16.54
CA GLU A 180 1.70 -5.70 17.35
C GLU A 180 2.87 -6.56 16.92
N SER A 181 3.06 -6.69 15.60
CA SER A 181 4.19 -7.40 15.03
C SER A 181 4.65 -6.78 13.71
N LEU A 182 5.96 -6.87 13.49
CA LEU A 182 6.63 -6.44 12.27
C LEU A 182 7.18 -7.65 11.53
N PRO A 183 7.18 -7.62 10.19
CA PRO A 183 7.84 -8.64 9.41
C PRO A 183 9.37 -8.54 9.57
N SER A 184 10.05 -9.65 9.38
CA SER A 184 11.50 -9.67 9.15
C SER A 184 11.77 -9.44 7.68
N ILE A 185 12.74 -8.58 7.37
CA ILE A 185 13.11 -8.27 5.98
C ILE A 185 14.52 -8.79 5.73
N CYS A 186 14.69 -9.55 4.65
CA CYS A 186 16.00 -9.99 4.19
C CYS A 186 16.13 -9.79 2.68
N LEU A 187 17.34 -9.90 2.17
CA LEU A 187 17.53 -10.04 0.74
C LEU A 187 17.32 -11.51 0.35
N ASP A 188 16.77 -11.72 -0.84
CA ASP A 188 16.70 -13.02 -1.46
C ASP A 188 18.11 -13.57 -1.74
N MET A 189 18.16 -14.83 -2.15
CA MET A 189 19.40 -15.53 -2.45
C MET A 189 20.26 -14.83 -3.52
N SER A 190 19.63 -14.15 -4.48
CA SER A 190 20.34 -13.42 -5.53
C SER A 190 20.81 -12.02 -5.09
N GLY A 191 20.33 -11.53 -3.95
CA GLY A 191 20.58 -10.17 -3.48
C GLY A 191 19.86 -9.09 -4.31
N THR A 192 18.88 -9.48 -5.12
CA THR A 192 18.18 -8.57 -6.03
C THR A 192 16.81 -8.14 -5.51
N GLN A 193 16.20 -8.94 -4.63
CA GLN A 193 14.87 -8.67 -4.09
C GLN A 193 14.90 -8.63 -2.58
N HIS A 194 14.11 -7.73 -2.00
CA HIS A 194 13.81 -7.78 -0.58
C HIS A 194 12.64 -8.74 -0.36
N LEU A 195 12.82 -9.71 0.53
CA LEU A 195 11.81 -10.63 0.99
C LEU A 195 11.35 -10.21 2.38
N ILE A 196 10.03 -10.26 2.59
CA ILE A 196 9.40 -10.13 3.90
C ILE A 196 8.95 -11.50 4.38
N THR A 197 9.13 -11.75 5.67
CA THR A 197 8.59 -12.93 6.35
C THR A 197 7.84 -12.52 7.62
N TRP A 198 6.70 -13.15 7.87
CA TRP A 198 5.89 -12.90 9.07
C TRP A 198 5.07 -14.13 9.42
N LYS A 199 4.51 -14.19 10.63
CA LYS A 199 3.53 -15.22 10.99
C LYS A 199 2.12 -14.67 10.77
N ASN A 200 1.24 -15.47 10.15
CA ASN A 200 -0.18 -15.13 10.10
C ASN A 200 -0.87 -15.42 11.45
N GLU A 201 -2.18 -15.16 11.52
CA GLU A 201 -3.00 -15.39 12.73
C GLU A 201 -3.02 -16.85 13.22
N HIS A 202 -2.67 -17.81 12.36
CA HIS A 202 -2.55 -19.23 12.69
C HIS A 202 -1.11 -19.65 13.04
N GLY A 203 -0.18 -18.71 13.16
CA GLY A 203 1.23 -18.98 13.42
C GLY A 203 2.02 -19.55 12.24
N VAL A 204 1.41 -19.65 11.04
CA VAL A 204 2.07 -20.13 9.82
C VAL A 204 2.98 -19.05 9.29
N THR A 205 4.22 -19.42 8.96
CA THR A 205 5.19 -18.49 8.37
C THR A 205 4.84 -18.21 6.92
N MET A 206 4.60 -16.95 6.63
CA MET A 206 4.35 -16.40 5.31
C MET A 206 5.64 -15.75 4.79
N PHE A 207 5.81 -15.76 3.46
CA PHE A 207 6.87 -15.02 2.80
C PHE A 207 6.33 -14.36 1.52
N ALA A 208 6.86 -13.20 1.17
CA ALA A 208 6.57 -12.52 -0.08
C ALA A 208 7.74 -11.58 -0.45
N SER A 209 7.85 -11.21 -1.73
CA SER A 209 8.72 -10.09 -2.11
C SER A 209 8.09 -8.77 -1.65
N ILE A 210 8.91 -7.82 -1.22
CA ILE A 210 8.45 -6.47 -0.86
C ILE A 210 7.92 -5.79 -2.13
N PRO A 211 6.67 -5.33 -2.12
CA PRO A 211 6.16 -4.50 -3.20
C PRO A 211 6.80 -3.11 -3.10
N TYR A 212 7.29 -2.59 -4.22
CA TYR A 212 7.87 -1.24 -4.30
C TYR A 212 8.93 -0.96 -3.25
N PRO A 213 10.08 -1.66 -3.29
CA PRO A 213 11.13 -1.51 -2.29
C PRO A 213 11.52 -0.04 -2.02
N THR A 214 11.55 0.81 -3.05
CA THR A 214 11.86 2.25 -2.92
C THR A 214 10.84 3.02 -2.08
N ILE A 215 9.58 2.57 -2.03
CA ILE A 215 8.47 3.21 -1.32
C ILE A 215 8.21 2.54 0.03
N ALA A 216 8.22 1.21 0.08
CA ALA A 216 7.84 0.44 1.26
C ALA A 216 8.98 0.33 2.28
N LEU A 217 10.23 0.13 1.85
CA LEU A 217 11.36 -0.05 2.78
C LEU A 217 11.59 1.14 3.71
N PRO A 218 11.52 2.40 3.25
CA PRO A 218 11.62 3.55 4.15
C PRO A 218 10.58 3.49 5.28
N ILE A 219 9.33 3.15 4.96
CA ILE A 219 8.27 3.04 5.97
C ILE A 219 8.55 1.87 6.93
N TYR A 220 8.96 0.70 6.43
CA TYR A 220 9.34 -0.41 7.31
C TYR A 220 10.47 -0.04 8.28
N ARG A 221 11.50 0.68 7.83
CA ARG A 221 12.59 1.17 8.69
C ARG A 221 12.07 2.10 9.77
N LEU A 222 11.23 3.07 9.38
CA LEU A 222 10.65 4.04 10.30
C LEU A 222 9.72 3.39 11.34
N LEU A 223 9.08 2.29 10.97
CA LEU A 223 8.28 1.47 11.89
C LEU A 223 9.13 0.53 12.76
N GLY A 224 10.45 0.45 12.55
CA GLY A 224 11.38 -0.35 13.33
C GLY A 224 11.55 -1.80 12.87
N ALA A 225 11.16 -2.13 11.63
CA ALA A 225 11.33 -3.49 11.11
C ALA A 225 12.82 -3.85 11.01
N GLN A 226 13.17 -5.08 11.39
CA GLN A 226 14.54 -5.56 11.29
C GLN A 226 14.86 -5.92 9.84
N ILE A 227 15.82 -5.19 9.26
CA ILE A 227 16.33 -5.44 7.91
C ILE A 227 17.68 -6.13 8.02
N HIS A 228 17.69 -7.43 7.80
CA HIS A 228 18.88 -8.27 7.85
C HIS A 228 19.60 -8.26 6.50
N SER A 229 20.67 -7.47 6.38
CA SER A 229 21.59 -7.51 5.22
C SER A 229 22.65 -8.62 5.37
N LYS A 230 22.26 -9.85 5.70
CA LYS A 230 23.19 -10.99 5.75
C LYS A 230 22.97 -11.87 4.52
N ARG A 231 23.85 -11.73 3.51
CA ARG A 231 23.93 -12.63 2.35
C ARG A 231 23.99 -14.08 2.82
N LEU A 232 23.16 -14.95 2.22
CA LEU A 232 23.42 -16.38 2.15
C LEU A 232 23.97 -16.71 0.74
N PRO A 233 24.86 -17.70 0.59
CA PRO A 233 25.64 -17.86 -0.64
C PRO A 233 24.79 -18.54 -1.71
N VAL A 234 24.72 -17.95 -2.91
CA VAL A 234 24.24 -18.68 -4.11
C VAL A 234 25.22 -18.53 -5.27
N PRO A 235 25.52 -19.62 -6.00
CA PRO A 235 26.58 -19.65 -7.01
C PRO A 235 26.27 -18.79 -8.25
N ALA A 236 27.33 -18.21 -8.83
CA ALA A 236 27.29 -17.34 -10.01
C ALA A 236 26.55 -17.91 -11.24
N LYS A 237 26.39 -19.24 -11.33
CA LYS A 237 25.65 -19.90 -12.42
C LYS A 237 24.18 -19.46 -12.47
N MET A 238 23.53 -19.28 -11.31
CA MET A 238 22.12 -18.87 -11.23
C MET A 238 21.87 -17.41 -11.63
N VAL A 239 22.90 -16.55 -11.56
CA VAL A 239 22.82 -15.14 -12.02
C VAL A 239 22.74 -15.05 -13.55
N THR A 240 23.29 -16.04 -14.25
CA THR A 240 23.34 -16.05 -15.72
C THR A 240 22.01 -16.55 -16.32
N ASP A 241 21.34 -17.49 -15.64
CA ASP A 241 20.09 -18.10 -16.12
C ASP A 241 18.86 -17.17 -15.96
N SER A 242 18.87 -16.25 -14.98
CA SER A 242 17.79 -15.27 -14.77
C SER A 242 17.74 -14.16 -15.84
N ARG A 243 18.89 -13.82 -16.44
CA ARG A 243 18.97 -12.84 -17.55
C ARG A 243 18.34 -13.35 -18.84
N GLY A 244 18.43 -14.64 -19.12
CA GLY A 244 17.89 -15.26 -20.35
C GLY A 244 16.36 -15.44 -20.35
N ALA A 245 15.78 -15.75 -19.19
CA ALA A 245 14.33 -15.98 -19.06
C ALA A 245 13.48 -14.69 -19.20
N SER A 246 14.08 -13.53 -18.95
CA SER A 246 13.38 -12.23 -18.93
C SER A 246 13.13 -11.65 -20.33
N ILE A 247 13.97 -11.98 -21.32
CA ILE A 247 13.88 -11.46 -22.69
C ILE A 247 13.05 -12.37 -23.61
N TYR A 248 13.14 -13.70 -23.43
CA TYR A 248 12.35 -14.65 -24.24
C TYR A 248 10.87 -14.69 -23.84
N ALA A 249 10.53 -14.34 -22.60
CA ALA A 249 9.15 -14.16 -22.15
C ALA A 249 8.51 -12.87 -22.69
N LEU A 250 9.33 -11.84 -23.00
CA LEU A 250 8.86 -10.57 -23.59
C LEU A 250 8.42 -10.73 -25.05
N THR A 251 9.07 -11.56 -25.86
CA THR A 251 8.68 -11.76 -27.27
C THR A 251 7.39 -12.56 -27.45
N ASN A 252 7.03 -13.44 -26.52
CA ASN A 252 5.78 -14.21 -26.57
C ASN A 252 4.58 -13.52 -25.90
N ALA A 253 4.81 -12.62 -24.93
CA ALA A 253 3.75 -11.95 -24.19
C ALA A 253 3.23 -10.66 -24.85
N VAL A 254 3.98 -10.09 -25.79
CA VAL A 254 3.64 -8.79 -26.38
C VAL A 254 2.60 -8.90 -27.50
N GLY A 255 2.33 -10.09 -28.05
CA GLY A 255 1.23 -10.27 -29.02
C GLY A 255 1.14 -9.13 -30.06
N MET A 256 2.29 -8.62 -30.48
CA MET A 256 2.39 -7.83 -31.69
C MET A 256 2.28 -8.83 -32.84
N PRO A 257 1.47 -8.58 -33.89
CA PRO A 257 1.93 -9.00 -35.22
C PRO A 257 3.32 -8.43 -35.51
#